data_AF-A0A3M9XJL9-F1
#
_entry.id   AF-A0A3M9XJL9-F1
#
_cell.length_a   1.000
_cell.length_b   1.000
_cell.length_c   1.000
_cell.angle_alpha   90.00
_cell.angle_beta   90.00
_cell.angle_gamma   90.00
#
_symmetry.space_group_name_H-M   'P 1'
#
loop_
_entity.id
_entity.type
_entity.pdbx_description
1 polymer ?
#
loop_
_entity_poly.entity_id
_entity_poly.type
_entity_poly.pdbx_seq_one_letter_code
_entity_poly.pdbx_strand_id
1 'polypeptide(L)' 'MDPKPVLAEVVPLLFGLDVLRGHLTIFPIPLAEAGLFDLPWKRTVGAAATEAVSDGTALTVLGADD' A
#
# COMPACT_ATOMS: atom_id res chain seq x y z
N MET A 1 -21.62 -39.74 -7.95
CA MET A 1 -20.73 -38.71 -7.39
C MET A 1 -21.55 -37.44 -7.38
N ASP A 2 -22.18 -37.13 -6.25
CA ASP A 2 -22.92 -35.88 -6.14
C ASP A 2 -21.94 -34.70 -6.27
N PRO A 3 -22.29 -33.63 -7.00
CA PRO A 3 -21.49 -32.42 -7.00
C PRO A 3 -21.44 -31.90 -5.56
N LYS A 4 -20.22 -31.69 -5.04
CA LYS A 4 -20.07 -31.03 -3.74
C LYS A 4 -20.77 -29.68 -3.81
N PRO A 5 -21.57 -29.30 -2.81
CA PRO A 5 -22.17 -27.97 -2.77
C PRO A 5 -21.02 -26.96 -2.72
N VAL A 6 -20.77 -26.29 -3.83
CA VAL A 6 -19.95 -25.08 -3.84
C VAL A 6 -20.84 -24.05 -3.16
N LEU A 7 -20.77 -24.00 -1.83
CA LEU A 7 -21.21 -22.81 -1.10
C LEU A 7 -20.58 -21.64 -1.86
N ALA A 8 -21.38 -20.66 -2.25
CA ALA A 8 -20.91 -19.44 -2.88
C ALA A 8 -20.04 -18.67 -1.88
N GLU A 9 -18.83 -19.16 -1.64
CA GLU A 9 -17.84 -18.55 -0.78
C GLU A 9 -17.29 -17.36 -1.55
N VAL A 10 -17.71 -16.17 -1.14
CA VAL A 10 -17.24 -14.93 -1.74
C VAL A 10 -15.78 -14.75 -1.33
N VAL A 11 -14.85 -15.08 -2.22
CA VAL A 11 -13.43 -14.81 -2.03
C VAL A 11 -13.22 -13.29 -2.16
N PRO A 12 -12.74 -12.58 -1.12
CA PRO A 12 -12.52 -11.14 -1.20
C PRO A 12 -11.37 -10.82 -2.16
N LEU A 13 -11.51 -9.74 -2.92
CA LEU A 13 -10.46 -9.24 -3.79
C LEU A 13 -9.50 -8.33 -3.02
N LEU A 14 -8.21 -8.48 -3.27
CA LEU A 14 -7.20 -7.55 -2.81
C LEU A 14 -6.96 -6.49 -3.90
N PHE A 15 -7.17 -5.23 -3.56
CA PHE A 15 -6.87 -4.09 -4.44
C PHE A 15 -5.49 -3.54 -4.08
N GLY A 16 -4.54 -3.69 -5.00
CA GLY A 16 -3.16 -3.23 -4.85
C GLY A 16 -2.86 -2.00 -5.71
N LEU A 17 -2.01 -1.10 -5.19
CA LEU A 17 -1.53 0.08 -5.91
C LEU A 17 -0.07 0.38 -5.51
N ASP A 18 0.77 0.78 -6.47
CA ASP A 18 2.14 1.19 -6.19
C ASP A 18 2.18 2.62 -5.59
N VAL A 19 2.02 2.69 -4.26
CA VAL A 19 2.12 3.93 -3.48
C VAL A 19 3.56 4.09 -3.00
N LEU A 20 4.43 4.55 -3.90
CA LEU A 20 5.87 4.61 -3.61
C LEU A 20 6.27 5.79 -2.72
N ARG A 21 5.61 6.95 -2.89
CA ARG A 21 6.06 8.23 -2.30
C ARG A 21 4.94 9.17 -1.93
N GLY A 22 3.81 8.61 -1.53
CA GLY A 22 2.55 9.34 -1.44
C GLY A 22 1.48 8.77 -2.35
N HIS A 23 0.22 8.93 -1.94
CA HIS A 23 -0.95 8.57 -2.74
C HIS A 23 -1.47 9.80 -3.49
N LEU A 24 -2.03 10.76 -2.76
CA LEU A 24 -2.46 12.06 -3.30
C LEU A 24 -1.48 13.16 -2.92
N THR A 25 -1.00 13.14 -1.67
CA THR A 25 0.09 14.02 -1.23
C THR A 25 1.42 13.42 -1.65
N ILE A 26 2.16 14.10 -2.54
CA ILE A 26 3.41 13.60 -3.11
C ILE A 26 4.64 14.08 -2.33
N PHE A 27 5.46 13.14 -1.89
CA PHE A 27 6.73 13.35 -1.18
C PHE A 27 7.95 13.22 -2.12
N PRO A 28 9.17 13.60 -1.67
CA PRO A 28 10.39 13.45 -2.46
C PRO A 28 10.62 12.02 -2.97
N ILE A 29 11.45 11.86 -4.03
CA ILE A 29 11.91 10.52 -4.47
C ILE A 29 12.53 9.74 -3.33
N PRO A 30 12.48 8.39 -3.29
CA PRO A 30 13.01 7.65 -2.15
C PRO A 30 14.52 7.93 -2.01
N LEU A 31 15.19 8.16 -3.16
CA LEU A 31 16.57 8.63 -3.20
C LEU A 31 16.78 10.01 -2.53
N ALA A 32 15.83 10.94 -2.71
CA ALA A 32 15.90 12.26 -2.09
C ALA A 32 15.52 12.21 -0.61
N GLU A 33 14.56 11.35 -0.22
CA GLU A 33 14.26 11.09 1.19
C GLU A 33 15.46 10.47 1.92
N ALA A 34 16.15 9.50 1.29
CA ALA A 34 17.39 8.93 1.83
C ALA A 34 18.49 9.98 1.98
N GLY A 35 18.56 10.95 1.05
CA GLY A 35 19.50 12.08 1.11
C GLY A 35 19.23 13.09 2.22
N LEU A 36 18.11 12.99 2.94
CA LEU A 36 17.83 13.85 4.11
C LEU A 36 18.61 13.42 5.35
N PHE A 37 19.23 12.23 5.34
CA PHE A 37 19.95 11.67 6.50
C PHE A 37 19.14 11.71 7.81
N ASP A 38 17.82 11.56 7.68
CA ASP A 38 16.83 11.49 8.75
C ASP A 38 15.88 10.31 8.44
N LEU A 39 14.87 10.06 9.28
CA LEU A 39 13.84 9.05 9.06
C LEU A 39 12.47 9.68 8.70
N PRO A 40 12.38 10.55 7.66
CA PRO A 40 11.11 11.16 7.27
C PRO A 40 10.12 10.10 6.75
N TRP A 41 10.63 8.99 6.23
CA TRP A 41 9.87 7.90 5.63
C TRP A 41 8.75 7.38 6.54
N LYS A 42 8.96 7.32 7.87
CA LYS A 42 7.93 6.86 8.82
C LYS A 42 6.68 7.76 8.80
N ARG A 43 6.89 9.06 8.64
CA ARG A 43 5.79 10.04 8.58
C ARG A 43 5.15 10.03 7.19
N THR A 44 5.97 10.01 6.14
CA THR A 44 5.48 10.07 4.76
C THR A 44 4.74 8.80 4.34
N VAL A 45 5.24 7.61 4.74
CA VAL A 45 4.53 6.33 4.57
C VAL A 45 3.22 6.30 5.34
N GLY A 46 3.19 6.79 6.58
CA GLY A 46 1.95 6.83 7.37
C GLY A 46 0.87 7.71 6.73
N ALA A 47 1.25 8.88 6.22
CA ALA A 47 0.34 9.76 5.48
C ALA A 47 -0.15 9.10 4.18
N ALA A 48 0.76 8.53 3.39
CA ALA A 48 0.44 7.85 2.14
C ALA A 48 -0.49 6.64 2.33
N ALA A 49 -0.25 5.83 3.37
CA ALA A 49 -1.09 4.68 3.70
C ALA A 49 -2.52 5.11 4.10
N THR A 50 -2.65 6.21 4.85
CA THR A 50 -3.96 6.75 5.26
C THR A 50 -4.78 7.18 4.04
N GLU A 51 -4.14 7.88 3.10
CA GLU A 51 -4.78 8.31 1.86
C GLU A 51 -5.16 7.10 0.97
N ALA A 52 -4.25 6.13 0.79
CA ALA A 52 -4.48 4.96 -0.06
C ALA A 52 -5.60 4.06 0.46
N VAL A 53 -5.65 3.82 1.77
CA VAL A 53 -6.74 3.06 2.41
C VAL A 53 -8.07 3.78 2.27
N SER A 54 -8.09 5.11 2.38
CA SER A 54 -9.30 5.91 2.16
C SER A 54 -9.84 5.80 0.73
N ASP A 55 -8.98 5.44 -0.22
CA ASP A 55 -9.31 5.27 -1.65
C ASP A 55 -9.48 3.78 -2.05
N GLY A 56 -9.59 2.88 -1.07
CA GLY A 56 -9.90 1.47 -1.29
C GLY A 56 -8.70 0.57 -1.62
N THR A 57 -7.47 1.08 -1.53
CA THR A 57 -6.26 0.26 -1.66
C THR A 57 -5.98 -0.48 -0.36
N ALA A 58 -5.82 -1.80 -0.46
CA ALA A 58 -5.53 -2.68 0.67
C ALA A 58 -4.08 -3.18 0.71
N LEU A 59 -3.32 -3.01 -0.38
CA LEU A 59 -1.91 -3.39 -0.48
C LEU A 59 -1.13 -2.35 -1.29
N THR A 60 0.05 -1.96 -0.81
CA THR A 60 1.04 -1.22 -1.60
C THR A 60 2.38 -1.95 -1.61
N VAL A 61 3.09 -1.84 -2.72
CA VAL A 61 4.43 -2.41 -2.88
C VAL A 61 5.44 -1.31 -2.56
N LEU A 62 5.71 -1.14 -1.26
CA LEU A 62 6.83 -0.32 -0.78
C LEU A 62 8.05 -1.23 -0.61
N GLY A 63 9.21 -0.76 -1.07
CA GLY A 63 10.48 -1.41 -0.75
C GLY A 63 10.69 -1.36 0.76
N ALA A 64 10.36 -2.44 1.46
CA ALA A 64 10.72 -2.63 2.85
C ALA A 64 12.19 -3.04 2.88
N ASP A 65 13.07 -2.04 2.94
CA ASP A 65 14.40 -2.30 3.50
C ASP A 65 14.21 -2.41 5.01
N ASP A 66 14.31 -3.64 5.53
CA ASP A 66 14.69 -3.88 6.92
C ASP A 66 16.13 -3.35 7.18
#